data_AF-Q6T5C5-F1
#
_entry.id   AF-Q6T5C5-F1
#
_cell.length_a   1.000
_cell.length_b   1.000
_cell.length_c   1.000
_cell.angle_alpha   90.00
_cell.angle_beta   90.00
_cell.angle_gamma   90.00
#
_symmetry.space_group_name_H-M   'P 1'
#
loop_
_entity.id
_entity.type
_entity.pdbx_description
1 polymer ?
#
loop_
_entity_poly.entity_id
_entity_poly.type
_entity_poly.pdbx_seq_one_letter_code
_entity_poly.pdbx_strand_id
1 'polypeptide(L)'
;KHRQTRAGVFLGLGLSGVVPTMHFTIAEGFVKATTVGQMGWFFLMAVMYITGAGLYAARIPERFFPGKFDIWFQSHQIFHVLVVAAAFVHFYGVSNLQEFRYGLEGGCTDDSLL
;
A
#
# COMPACT_ATOMS: atom_id res chain seq x y z
N LYS A 1 19.39 -9.50 15.50
CA LYS A 1 19.74 -10.42 14.38
C LYS A 1 18.60 -10.57 13.37
N HIS A 2 17.36 -10.89 13.77
CA HIS A 2 16.23 -11.17 12.84
C HIS A 2 15.42 -9.96 12.34
N ARG A 3 15.95 -8.74 12.38
CA ARG A 3 15.19 -7.54 12.03
C ARG A 3 14.84 -7.50 10.54
N GLN A 4 15.83 -7.80 9.70
CA GLN A 4 15.68 -7.85 8.25
C GLN A 4 14.78 -9.02 7.82
N THR A 5 14.90 -10.18 8.47
CA THR A 5 14.02 -11.33 8.21
C THR A 5 12.56 -10.98 8.50
N ARG A 6 12.28 -10.33 9.64
CA ARG A 6 10.92 -9.88 9.97
C ARG A 6 10.39 -8.88 8.94
N ALA A 7 11.18 -7.86 8.59
CA ALA A 7 10.78 -6.88 7.58
C ALA A 7 10.50 -7.55 6.23
N GLY A 8 11.36 -8.49 5.81
CA GLY A 8 11.21 -9.25 4.56
C GLY A 8 9.95 -10.11 4.51
N VAL A 9 9.60 -10.81 5.60
CA VAL A 9 8.38 -11.63 5.66
C VAL A 9 7.13 -10.77 5.54
N PHE A 10 7.04 -9.68 6.30
CA PHE A 10 5.87 -8.78 6.23
C PHE A 10 5.79 -8.05 4.89
N LEU A 11 6.93 -7.64 4.33
CA LEU A 11 6.98 -7.01 3.02
C LEU A 11 6.57 -8.00 1.92
N GLY A 12 7.05 -9.23 1.98
CA GLY A 12 6.67 -10.29 1.04
C GLY A 12 5.19 -10.63 1.10
N LEU A 13 4.60 -10.67 2.30
CA LEU A 13 3.16 -10.83 2.47
C LEU A 13 2.39 -9.68 1.82
N GLY A 14 2.81 -8.42 2.02
CA GLY A 14 2.20 -7.27 1.35
C GLY A 14 2.35 -7.30 -0.17
N LEU A 15 3.55 -7.63 -0.67
CA LEU A 15 3.86 -7.70 -2.11
C LEU A 15 3.16 -8.87 -2.80
N SER A 16 2.68 -9.88 -2.07
CA SER A 16 1.85 -10.95 -2.66
C SER A 16 0.60 -10.41 -3.34
N GLY A 17 0.11 -9.23 -2.94
CA GLY A 17 -0.98 -8.51 -3.59
C GLY A 17 -0.73 -8.14 -5.05
N VAL A 18 0.52 -8.18 -5.54
CA VAL A 18 0.84 -7.97 -6.96
C VAL A 18 0.19 -9.04 -7.84
N VAL A 19 0.07 -10.28 -7.37
CA VAL A 19 -0.54 -11.38 -8.14
C VAL A 19 -2.02 -11.13 -8.45
N PRO A 20 -2.92 -10.91 -7.46
CA PRO A 20 -4.32 -10.59 -7.76
C PRO A 20 -4.47 -9.26 -8.50
N THR A 21 -3.60 -8.28 -8.25
CA THR A 21 -3.58 -7.00 -8.98
C THR A 21 -3.32 -7.23 -10.47
N MET A 22 -2.29 -8.00 -10.83
CA MET A 22 -1.99 -8.33 -12.22
C MET A 22 -3.12 -9.13 -12.87
N HIS A 23 -3.68 -10.12 -12.15
CA HIS A 23 -4.82 -10.90 -12.65
C HIS A 23 -6.00 -10.00 -12.99
N PHE A 24 -6.35 -9.05 -12.11
CA PHE A 24 -7.43 -8.11 -12.33
C PHE A 24 -7.15 -7.18 -13.52
N THR A 25 -5.92 -6.64 -13.66
CA THR A 25 -5.54 -5.81 -14.82
C THR A 25 -5.70 -6.57 -16.15
N ILE A 26 -5.33 -7.85 -16.18
CA ILE A 26 -5.41 -8.67 -17.38
C ILE A 26 -6.86 -9.01 -17.71
N ALA A 27 -7.69 -9.29 -16.70
CA ALA A 27 -9.10 -9.66 -16.88
C ALA A 27 -9.98 -8.47 -17.29
N GLU A 28 -9.83 -7.32 -16.62
CA GLU A 28 -10.73 -6.16 -16.79
C GLU A 28 -10.16 -5.07 -17.71
N GLY A 29 -8.87 -5.17 -18.06
CA GLY A 29 -8.16 -4.15 -18.83
C GLY A 29 -7.62 -2.99 -17.97
N PHE A 30 -6.57 -2.34 -18.47
CA PHE A 30 -5.82 -1.33 -17.71
C PHE A 30 -6.64 -0.10 -17.32
N VAL A 31 -7.55 0.36 -18.20
CA VAL A 31 -8.35 1.56 -17.96
C VAL A 31 -9.34 1.33 -16.80
N LYS A 32 -10.12 0.24 -16.83
CA LYS A 32 -11.02 -0.12 -15.73
C LYS A 32 -10.25 -0.41 -14.45
N ALA A 33 -9.11 -1.08 -14.55
CA ALA A 33 -8.29 -1.40 -13.39
C ALA A 33 -7.72 -0.15 -12.69
N THR A 34 -7.32 0.88 -13.45
CA THR A 34 -6.78 2.13 -12.89
C THR A 34 -7.84 3.11 -12.42
N THR A 35 -9.00 3.16 -13.07
CA THR A 35 -10.10 4.07 -12.73
C THR A 35 -10.99 3.46 -11.64
N VAL A 36 -11.70 2.39 -11.97
CA VAL A 36 -12.67 1.71 -11.10
C VAL A 36 -11.97 0.86 -10.05
N GLY A 37 -10.94 0.11 -10.45
CA GLY A 37 -10.19 -0.79 -9.58
C GLY A 37 -9.34 -0.09 -8.51
N GLN A 38 -9.32 1.25 -8.48
CA GLN A 38 -8.59 2.05 -7.49
C GLN A 38 -7.08 1.73 -7.43
N MET A 39 -6.49 1.18 -8.51
CA MET A 39 -5.09 0.73 -8.51
C MET A 39 -4.09 1.82 -8.13
N GLY A 40 -4.39 3.09 -8.42
CA GLY A 40 -3.56 4.22 -7.99
C GLY A 40 -3.39 4.27 -6.47
N TRP A 41 -4.47 4.03 -5.70
CA TRP A 41 -4.43 4.03 -4.23
C TRP A 41 -3.70 2.81 -3.69
N PHE A 42 -3.88 1.63 -4.30
CA PHE A 42 -3.11 0.44 -3.96
C PHE A 42 -1.62 0.63 -4.21
N PHE A 43 -1.25 1.26 -5.33
CA PHE A 43 0.15 1.56 -5.63
C PHE A 43 0.74 2.56 -4.62
N LEU A 44 0.00 3.62 -4.27
CA LEU A 44 0.42 4.58 -3.25
C LEU A 44 0.65 3.88 -1.89
N MET A 45 -0.29 3.03 -1.47
CA MET A 45 -0.14 2.22 -0.25
C MET A 45 1.12 1.34 -0.31
N ALA A 46 1.38 0.66 -1.44
CA ALA A 46 2.56 -0.18 -1.61
C ALA A 46 3.86 0.62 -1.48
N VAL A 47 3.94 1.80 -2.11
CA VAL A 47 5.10 2.71 -2.00
C VAL A 47 5.32 3.09 -0.53
N MET A 48 4.28 3.47 0.20
CA MET A 48 4.39 3.84 1.62
C MET A 48 4.90 2.69 2.49
N TYR A 49 4.42 1.46 2.27
CA TYR A 49 4.90 0.28 2.99
C TYR A 49 6.35 -0.08 2.67
N ILE A 50 6.73 -0.06 1.38
CA ILE A 50 8.11 -0.35 0.94
C ILE A 50 9.07 0.70 1.51
N THR A 51 8.73 1.99 1.38
CA THR A 51 9.55 3.08 1.91
C THR A 51 9.67 2.99 3.43
N GLY A 52 8.57 2.77 4.15
CA GLY A 52 8.60 2.61 5.61
C GLY A 52 9.46 1.42 6.05
N ALA A 53 9.28 0.25 5.43
CA ALA A 53 10.07 -0.93 5.71
C ALA A 53 11.57 -0.70 5.39
N GLY A 54 11.86 -0.01 4.29
CA GLY A 54 13.22 0.37 3.88
C GLY A 54 13.89 1.29 4.89
N LEU A 55 13.20 2.34 5.34
CA LEU A 55 13.70 3.26 6.37
C LEU A 55 13.95 2.53 7.70
N TYR A 56 13.02 1.66 8.12
CA TYR A 56 13.17 0.84 9.31
C TYR A 56 14.35 -0.14 9.23
N ALA A 57 14.55 -0.78 8.07
CA ALA A 57 15.65 -1.70 7.86
C ALA A 57 17.01 -0.98 7.80
N ALA A 58 17.05 0.19 7.17
CA ALA A 58 18.26 1.00 6.98
C ALA A 58 18.63 1.87 8.19
N ARG A 59 17.71 2.05 9.15
CA ARG A 59 17.85 2.94 10.33
C ARG A 59 18.08 4.41 9.96
N ILE A 60 17.38 4.89 8.95
CA ILE A 60 17.46 6.29 8.51
C ILE A 60 16.35 7.07 9.20
N PRO A 61 16.63 8.24 9.82
CA PRO A 61 17.86 9.05 9.74
C PRO A 61 18.90 8.83 10.86
N GLU A 62 18.60 8.05 11.89
CA GLU A 62 19.48 7.91 13.08
C GLU A 62 20.86 7.32 12.76
N ARG A 63 20.99 6.62 11.64
CA ARG A 63 22.28 6.14 11.10
C ARG A 63 23.22 7.28 10.72
N PHE A 64 22.69 8.41 10.23
CA PHE A 64 23.50 9.54 9.78
C PHE A 64 23.80 10.54 10.89
N PHE A 65 22.91 10.65 11.89
CA PHE A 65 23.06 11.59 13.00
C PHE A 65 22.84 10.87 14.34
N PRO A 66 23.84 10.09 14.80
CA PRO A 66 23.74 9.39 16.08
C PRO A 66 23.56 10.39 17.22
N GLY A 67 22.61 10.12 18.12
CA GLY A 67 22.31 10.97 19.29
C GLY A 67 21.35 12.15 19.03
N LYS A 68 21.01 12.46 17.77
CA LYS A 68 20.06 13.56 17.46
C LYS A 68 18.60 13.11 17.39
N PHE A 69 18.37 11.83 17.16
CA PHE A 69 17.04 11.24 16.96
C PHE A 69 16.71 10.24 18.08
N ASP A 70 17.14 10.49 19.31
CA ASP A 70 16.97 9.52 20.40
C ASP A 70 15.54 9.50 20.98
N ILE A 71 14.78 10.58 20.79
CA ILE A 71 13.39 10.72 21.30
C ILE A 71 12.39 10.89 20.16
N TRP A 72 12.74 11.68 19.13
CA TRP A 72 11.85 12.04 18.03
C TRP A 72 12.45 11.67 16.67
N PHE A 73 11.59 11.36 15.70
CA PHE A 73 11.92 11.03 14.31
C PHE A 73 12.86 9.84 14.10
N GLN A 74 12.78 8.86 15.01
CA GLN A 74 13.44 7.57 14.80
C GLN A 74 12.86 6.86 13.57
N SER A 75 13.69 6.08 12.85
CA SER A 75 13.20 5.23 11.75
C SER A 75 11.98 4.39 12.13
N HIS A 76 11.89 3.93 13.38
CA HIS A 76 10.75 3.17 13.89
C HIS A 76 9.49 4.04 14.04
N GLN A 77 9.61 5.29 14.52
CA GLN A 77 8.48 6.22 14.59
C GLN A 77 8.00 6.58 13.18
N ILE A 78 8.92 6.90 12.27
CA ILE A 78 8.59 7.20 10.86
C ILE A 78 7.90 5.99 10.21
N PHE A 79 8.39 4.78 10.47
CA PHE A 79 7.75 3.55 10.01
C PHE A 79 6.30 3.43 10.51
N HIS A 80 6.04 3.63 11.81
CA HIS A 80 4.68 3.59 12.36
C HIS A 80 3.76 4.64 11.73
N VAL A 81 4.24 5.88 11.55
CA VAL A 81 3.47 6.94 10.90
C VAL A 81 3.12 6.56 9.46
N LEU A 82 4.07 6.02 8.70
CA LEU A 82 3.83 5.56 7.33
C LEU A 82 2.86 4.39 7.27
N VAL A 83 2.92 3.45 8.22
CA VAL A 83 1.98 2.33 8.30
C VAL A 83 0.55 2.82 8.57
N VAL A 84 0.37 3.76 9.50
CA VAL A 84 -0.95 4.36 9.79
C VAL A 84 -1.48 5.09 8.55
N ALA A 85 -0.66 5.92 7.92
CA ALA A 85 -1.06 6.66 6.73
C ALA A 85 -1.39 5.71 5.55
N ALA A 86 -0.62 4.63 5.37
CA ALA A 86 -0.90 3.62 4.35
C ALA A 86 -2.21 2.87 4.62
N ALA A 87 -2.55 2.61 5.89
CA ALA A 87 -3.83 2.03 6.27
C ALA A 87 -5.01 2.96 5.93
N PHE A 88 -4.87 4.27 6.14
CA PHE A 88 -5.87 5.26 5.73
C PHE A 88 -6.02 5.32 4.20
N VAL A 89 -4.93 5.30 3.45
CA VAL A 89 -4.96 5.24 1.98
C VAL A 89 -5.66 3.98 1.50
N HIS A 90 -5.35 2.82 2.11
CA HIS A 90 -6.02 1.57 1.81
C HIS A 90 -7.52 1.65 2.08
N PHE A 91 -7.90 2.17 3.25
CA PHE A 91 -9.30 2.38 3.63
C PHE A 91 -10.02 3.26 2.61
N TYR A 92 -9.42 4.38 2.23
CA TYR A 92 -9.99 5.28 1.22
C TYR A 92 -10.22 4.58 -0.12
N GLY A 93 -9.23 3.82 -0.60
CA GLY A 93 -9.36 3.05 -1.84
C GLY A 93 -10.50 2.04 -1.80
N VAL A 94 -10.63 1.26 -0.72
CA VAL A 94 -11.73 0.28 -0.59
C VAL A 94 -13.10 0.93 -0.39
N SER A 95 -13.16 2.08 0.30
CA SER A 95 -14.40 2.87 0.44
C SER A 95 -14.91 3.39 -0.90
N ASN A 96 -14.02 3.91 -1.75
CA ASN A 96 -14.41 4.34 -3.11
C ASN A 96 -14.90 3.15 -3.96
N LEU A 97 -14.25 1.99 -3.83
CA LEU A 97 -14.65 0.78 -4.55
C LEU A 97 -16.04 0.31 -4.10
N GLN A 98 -16.33 0.39 -2.80
CA GLN A 98 -17.65 0.12 -2.23
C GLN A 98 -18.70 1.11 -2.76
N GLU A 99 -18.39 2.40 -2.78
CA GLU A 99 -19.30 3.44 -3.29
C GLU A 99 -19.60 3.24 -4.78
N PHE A 100 -18.58 2.94 -5.59
CA PHE A 100 -18.76 2.58 -6.99
C PHE A 100 -19.68 1.37 -7.15
N ARG A 101 -19.46 0.31 -6.36
CA ARG A 101 -20.30 -0.90 -6.41
C ARG A 101 -21.73 -0.62 -5.99
N TYR A 102 -21.94 0.26 -5.01
CA TYR A 102 -23.26 0.68 -4.56
C TYR A 102 -24.01 1.45 -5.67
N GLY A 103 -23.32 2.33 -6.41
CA GLY A 103 -23.89 3.06 -7.54
C GLY A 103 -24.36 2.17 -8.71
N LEU A 104 -23.85 0.94 -8.80
CA LEU A 104 -24.28 -0.06 -9.78
C LEU A 104 -25.50 -0.89 -9.32
N GLU A 105 -26.05 -0.60 -8.13
CA GLU A 105 -27.19 -1.32 -7.53
C GLU A 105 -27.03 -2.85 -7.44
N GLY A 106 -25.78 -3.34 -7.48
CA GLY A 106 -25.48 -4.77 -7.47
C GLY A 106 -25.71 -5.50 -8.81
N GLY A 107 -26.02 -4.76 -9.89
CA GLY A 107 -26.06 -5.30 -11.24
C GLY A 107 -24.70 -5.85 -11.67
N CYS A 108 -24.72 -7.02 -12.32
CA CYS A 108 -23.55 -7.62 -12.97
C CYS A 108 -23.83 -7.72 -14.47
N THR A 109 -23.90 -6.58 -15.14
CA THR A 109 -23.85 -6.53 -16.61
C THR A 109 -22.41 -6.20 -17.01
N ASP A 110 -21.87 -6.92 -18.00
CA ASP A 110 -20.57 -6.59 -18.60
C ASP A 110 -20.73 -5.25 -19.32
N ASP A 111 -20.64 -4.14 -18.58
CA ASP A 111 -20.64 -2.81 -19.18
C ASP A 111 -19.33 -2.66 -19.95
N SER A 112 -19.43 -2.97 -21.24
CA SER A 112 -18.51 -2.63 -22.32
C SER A 112 -18.44 -1.12 -22.58
N LEU A 113 -18.95 -0.29 -21.66
CA LEU A 113 -19.13 1.16 -21.79
C LEU A 113 -18.10 2.01 -21.01
N LEU A 114 -17.03 1.39 -20.50
CA LEU A 114 -15.77 2.07 -20.16
C LEU A 114 -14.61 1.45 -20.95
#